data_AF-A0A2K2VF41-F1
#
_entry.id   AF-A0A2K2VF41-F1
#
_cell.length_a   1.000
_cell.length_b   1.000
_cell.length_c   1.000
_cell.angle_alpha   90.00
_cell.angle_beta   90.00
_cell.angle_gamma   90.00
#
_symmetry.space_group_name_H-M   'P 1'
#
loop_
_entity.id
_entity.type
_entity.pdbx_description
1 polymer ?
#
loop_
_entity_poly.entity_id
_entity_poly.type
_entity_poly.pdbx_seq_one_letter_code
_entity_poly.pdbx_strand_id
1 'polypeptide(L)'
;MRKRSVYMGSDSCYALREGFYVPSKLVDLRTASSVAYLIQRDLRRGFSYDRFCNKIIFTPREARRRLRRLISLAKKHFGPEEARKVKSLVKKVLMGYEIPMDQVVLEYVDNRVPVPVGVYA
;
A
#
# COMPACT_ATOMS: atom_id res chain seq x y z
N MET A 1 -0.80 18.34 14.09
CA MET A 1 -0.80 16.88 13.84
C MET A 1 0.46 16.46 13.08
N ARG A 2 1.06 15.30 13.42
CA ARG A 2 2.27 14.78 12.76
C ARG A 2 1.95 14.10 11.43
N LYS A 3 2.76 14.36 10.40
CA LYS A 3 2.68 13.66 9.10
C LYS A 3 3.08 12.20 9.26
N ARG A 4 2.31 11.28 8.70
CA ARG A 4 2.53 9.83 8.75
C ARG A 4 2.54 9.20 7.36
N SER A 5 3.08 7.99 7.28
CA SER A 5 2.83 7.12 6.14
C SER A 5 1.37 6.70 6.12
N VAL A 6 0.80 6.54 4.92
CA VAL A 6 -0.55 5.99 4.82
C VAL A 6 -0.53 4.49 5.13
N TYR A 7 0.43 3.75 4.56
CA TYR A 7 0.42 2.28 4.54
C TYR A 7 1.50 1.61 5.39
N MET A 8 2.61 2.31 5.66
CA MET A 8 3.87 1.67 6.07
C MET A 8 4.30 2.07 7.49
N GLY A 9 4.64 1.08 8.31
CA GLY A 9 5.06 1.23 9.70
C GLY A 9 3.91 1.19 10.71
N SER A 10 4.25 0.85 11.96
CA SER A 10 3.31 0.72 13.09
C SER A 10 2.64 2.04 13.51
N ASP A 11 3.16 3.17 13.05
CA ASP A 11 2.59 4.50 13.25
C ASP A 11 1.83 5.02 12.01
N SER A 12 1.58 4.17 11.01
CA SER A 12 0.87 4.54 9.78
C SER A 12 -0.63 4.75 10.00
N CYS A 13 -1.29 5.41 9.04
CA CYS A 13 -2.74 5.56 9.09
C CYS A 13 -3.47 4.23 9.03
N TYR A 14 -2.94 3.26 8.27
CA TYR A 14 -3.43 1.90 8.24
C TYR A 14 -3.27 1.21 9.61
N ALA A 15 -2.12 1.34 10.27
CA ALA A 15 -1.93 0.81 11.62
C ALA A 15 -2.97 1.38 12.60
N LEU A 16 -3.17 2.70 12.58
CA LEU A 16 -4.05 3.40 13.53
C LEU A 16 -5.55 3.20 13.25
N ARG A 17 -5.96 3.02 12.00
CA ARG A 17 -7.38 2.97 11.60
C ARG A 17 -7.88 1.57 11.26
N GLU A 18 -6.99 0.70 10.79
CA GLU A 18 -7.33 -0.63 10.29
C GLU A 18 -6.67 -1.74 11.14
N GLY A 19 -5.73 -1.41 12.02
CA GLY A 19 -5.06 -2.38 12.90
C GLY A 19 -3.99 -3.22 12.21
N PHE A 20 -3.57 -2.87 11.00
CA PHE A 20 -2.48 -3.55 10.30
C PHE A 20 -1.71 -2.59 9.39
N TYR A 21 -0.49 -2.93 9.00
CA TYR A 21 0.39 -2.09 8.20
C TYR A 21 1.43 -2.90 7.42
N VAL A 22 2.07 -2.26 6.43
CA VAL A 22 3.25 -2.82 5.75
C VAL A 22 4.49 -2.56 6.61
N PRO A 23 5.26 -3.57 7.03
CA PRO A 23 6.22 -3.43 8.13
C PRO A 23 7.45 -2.57 7.87
N SER A 24 7.93 -2.53 6.63
CA SER A 24 9.11 -1.74 6.26
C SER A 24 8.77 -0.27 6.02
N LYS A 25 9.72 0.63 6.28
CA LYS A 25 9.67 2.04 5.81
C LYS A 25 10.37 2.23 4.46
N LEU A 26 11.08 1.22 3.97
CA LEU A 26 11.74 1.19 2.67
C LEU A 26 10.85 0.48 1.63
N VAL A 27 11.10 0.71 0.34
CA VAL A 27 10.26 0.23 -0.76
C VAL A 27 11.07 -0.67 -1.70
N ASP A 28 11.09 -1.97 -1.43
CA ASP A 28 11.53 -3.04 -2.33
C ASP A 28 10.31 -3.65 -3.07
N LEU A 29 10.50 -4.71 -3.87
CA LEU A 29 9.43 -5.39 -4.57
C LEU A 29 8.35 -5.93 -3.63
N ARG A 30 8.75 -6.54 -2.51
CA ARG A 30 7.84 -7.20 -1.56
C ARG A 30 6.93 -6.19 -0.85
N THR A 31 7.52 -5.10 -0.37
CA THR A 31 6.79 -3.99 0.26
C THR A 31 5.98 -3.21 -0.76
N ALA A 32 6.48 -3.03 -1.99
CA ALA A 32 5.72 -2.42 -3.08
C ALA A 32 4.48 -3.24 -3.46
N SER A 33 4.58 -4.58 -3.53
CA SER A 33 3.43 -5.47 -3.74
C SER A 33 2.37 -5.28 -2.65
N SER A 34 2.81 -5.22 -1.39
CA SER A 34 1.92 -5.01 -0.25
C SER A 34 1.23 -3.65 -0.30
N VAL A 35 1.95 -2.57 -0.61
CA VAL A 35 1.36 -1.24 -0.77
C VAL A 35 0.43 -1.18 -1.98
N ALA A 36 0.79 -1.81 -3.10
CA ALA A 36 -0.06 -1.87 -4.29
C ALA A 36 -1.37 -2.60 -4.02
N TYR A 37 -1.33 -3.71 -3.27
CA TYR A 37 -2.51 -4.42 -2.80
C TYR A 37 -3.44 -3.50 -1.99
N LEU A 38 -2.90 -2.74 -1.03
CA LEU A 38 -3.69 -1.80 -0.23
C LEU A 38 -4.24 -0.63 -1.06
N ILE A 39 -3.53 -0.19 -2.10
CA ILE A 39 -4.05 0.80 -3.05
C ILE A 39 -5.24 0.23 -3.84
N GLN A 40 -5.17 -1.04 -4.28
CA GLN A 40 -6.31 -1.70 -4.94
C GLN A 40 -7.51 -1.83 -3.99
N ARG A 41 -7.26 -2.21 -2.73
CA ARG A 41 -8.30 -2.23 -1.68
C ARG A 41 -8.95 -0.86 -1.49
N ASP A 42 -8.14 0.20 -1.35
CA ASP A 42 -8.62 1.58 -1.22
C ASP A 42 -9.48 2.01 -2.42
N LEU A 43 -9.09 1.58 -3.63
CA LEU A 43 -9.82 1.88 -4.84
C LEU A 43 -11.19 1.17 -4.88
N ARG A 44 -11.23 -0.12 -4.53
CA ARG A 44 -12.48 -0.90 -4.47
C ARG A 44 -13.48 -0.32 -3.46
N ARG A 45 -13.01 0.14 -2.30
CA ARG A 45 -13.87 0.75 -1.26
C ARG A 45 -14.17 2.24 -1.46
N GLY A 46 -13.57 2.88 -2.47
CA GLY A 46 -13.78 4.30 -2.79
C GLY A 46 -13.14 5.32 -1.83
N PHE A 47 -12.33 4.88 -0.86
CA PHE A 47 -11.67 5.80 0.08
C PHE A 47 -10.28 5.31 0.53
N SER A 48 -9.48 6.27 0.98
CA SER A 48 -8.16 6.06 1.59
C SER A 48 -7.93 7.09 2.70
N TYR A 49 -6.70 7.19 3.18
CA TYR A 49 -6.27 8.19 4.14
C TYR A 49 -5.29 9.19 3.52
N ASP A 50 -5.28 10.41 4.04
CA ASP A 50 -4.21 11.39 3.81
C ASP A 50 -3.04 11.20 4.79
N ARG A 51 -2.04 12.11 4.77
CA ARG A 51 -0.88 12.05 5.67
C ARG A 51 -1.19 12.43 7.13
N PHE A 52 -2.40 12.86 7.42
CA PHE A 52 -2.89 13.18 8.76
C PHE A 52 -3.92 12.15 9.25
N CYS A 53 -4.13 11.09 8.48
CA CYS A 53 -5.07 9.99 8.76
C CYS A 53 -6.54 10.42 8.74
N ASN A 54 -6.87 11.45 7.95
CA ASN A 54 -8.24 11.79 7.58
C ASN A 54 -8.68 10.92 6.42
N LYS A 55 -9.96 10.49 6.44
CA LYS A 55 -10.57 9.77 5.33
C LYS A 55 -10.72 10.70 4.13
N ILE A 56 -10.30 10.26 2.96
CA ILE A 56 -10.43 11.00 1.69
C ILE A 56 -11.06 10.14 0.62
N ILE A 57 -11.78 10.77 -0.31
CA ILE A 57 -12.27 10.11 -1.53
C ILE A 57 -11.06 9.60 -2.31
N PHE A 58 -11.09 8.33 -2.70
CA PHE A 58 -9.99 7.70 -3.42
C PHE A 58 -10.39 7.35 -4.84
N THR A 59 -9.78 8.05 -5.79
CA THR A 59 -10.11 7.94 -7.22
C THR A 59 -9.08 7.10 -7.97
N PRO A 60 -9.41 6.59 -9.17
CA PRO A 60 -8.43 5.93 -10.03
C PRO A 60 -7.20 6.80 -10.32
N ARG A 61 -7.39 8.13 -10.42
CA ARG A 61 -6.29 9.09 -10.60
C ARG A 61 -5.33 9.08 -9.40
N GLU A 62 -5.86 9.07 -8.19
CA GLU A 62 -5.08 9.00 -6.96
C GLU A 62 -4.37 7.66 -6.80
N ALA A 63 -5.03 6.55 -7.14
CA ALA A 63 -4.42 5.22 -7.17
C ALA A 63 -3.20 5.19 -8.10
N ARG A 64 -3.35 5.65 -9.35
CA ARG A 64 -2.25 5.73 -10.34
C ARG A 64 -1.08 6.57 -9.83
N ARG A 65 -1.38 7.71 -9.19
CA ARG A 65 -0.37 8.61 -8.60
C ARG A 65 0.43 7.90 -7.51
N ARG A 66 -0.25 7.21 -6.59
CA ARG A 66 0.41 6.48 -5.49
C ARG A 66 1.22 5.27 -6.01
N LEU A 67 0.70 4.52 -6.97
CA LEU A 67 1.42 3.41 -7.59
C LEU A 67 2.72 3.87 -8.27
N ARG A 68 2.68 4.93 -9.08
CA ARG A 68 3.89 5.47 -9.73
C ARG A 68 4.92 5.96 -8.72
N ARG A 69 4.50 6.47 -7.56
CA ARG A 69 5.40 6.90 -6.50
C ARG A 69 6.24 5.74 -5.95
N LEU A 70 5.75 4.50 -5.98
CA LEU A 70 6.52 3.33 -5.55
C LEU A 70 7.80 3.15 -6.37
N ILE A 71 7.77 3.42 -7.67
CA ILE A 71 8.94 3.33 -8.55
C ILE A 71 10.03 4.33 -8.11
N SER A 72 9.61 5.56 -7.79
CA SER A 72 10.52 6.61 -7.31
C SER A 72 11.13 6.26 -5.95
N LEU A 73 10.31 5.71 -5.03
CA LEU A 73 10.79 5.28 -3.71
C LEU A 73 11.74 4.08 -3.82
N ALA A 74 11.42 3.10 -4.67
CA ALA A 74 12.30 1.96 -4.91
C ALA A 74 13.65 2.36 -5.48
N LYS A 75 13.65 3.26 -6.48
CA LYS A 75 14.89 3.82 -7.02
C LYS A 75 15.73 4.52 -5.95
N LYS A 76 15.07 5.27 -5.05
CA LYS A 76 15.73 6.00 -3.96
C LYS A 76 16.29 5.06 -2.89
N HIS A 77 15.57 4.00 -2.53
CA HIS A 77 15.93 3.14 -1.40
C HIS A 77 16.88 2.00 -1.78
N PHE A 78 16.72 1.41 -2.96
CA PHE A 78 17.42 0.19 -3.38
C PHE A 78 18.05 0.29 -4.78
N GLY A 79 17.96 1.45 -5.43
CA GLY A 79 18.61 1.69 -6.72
C GLY A 79 17.81 1.27 -7.96
N PRO A 80 18.41 1.40 -9.15
CA PRO A 80 17.71 1.30 -10.43
C PRO A 80 17.22 -0.10 -10.76
N GLU A 81 17.91 -1.16 -10.32
CA GLU A 81 17.50 -2.54 -10.60
C GLU A 81 16.18 -2.87 -9.90
N GLU A 82 16.09 -2.56 -8.60
CA GLU A 82 14.86 -2.77 -7.83
C GLU A 82 13.70 -1.94 -8.37
N ALA A 83 13.99 -0.70 -8.78
CA ALA A 83 13.00 0.16 -9.43
C ALA A 83 12.43 -0.45 -10.74
N ARG A 84 13.20 -1.23 -11.50
CA ARG A 84 12.70 -1.93 -12.70
C ARG A 84 11.72 -3.04 -12.32
N LYS A 85 12.02 -3.82 -11.27
CA LYS A 85 11.11 -4.85 -10.75
C LYS A 85 9.79 -4.23 -10.29
N VAL A 86 9.86 -3.16 -9.49
CA VAL A 86 8.69 -2.40 -9.03
C VAL A 86 7.93 -1.75 -10.19
N LYS A 87 8.63 -1.26 -11.22
CA LYS A 87 7.96 -0.72 -12.43
C LYS A 87 7.16 -1.79 -13.17
N SER A 88 7.67 -3.02 -13.27
CA SER A 88 6.95 -4.15 -13.87
C SER A 88 5.68 -4.48 -13.09
N LEU A 89 5.79 -4.56 -11.75
CA LEU A 89 4.66 -4.72 -10.85
C LEU A 89 3.60 -3.62 -11.06
N VAL A 90 4.00 -2.35 -11.01
CA VAL A 90 3.09 -1.21 -11.21
C VAL A 90 2.41 -1.28 -12.57
N LYS A 91 3.13 -1.66 -13.65
CA LYS A 91 2.53 -1.83 -14.97
C LYS A 91 1.42 -2.88 -14.96
N LYS A 92 1.66 -4.05 -14.34
CA LYS A 92 0.65 -5.12 -14.20
C LYS A 92 -0.59 -4.61 -13.44
N VAL A 93 -0.40 -3.97 -12.29
CA VAL A 93 -1.52 -3.43 -11.48
C VAL A 93 -2.33 -2.40 -12.27
N LEU A 94 -1.66 -1.54 -13.04
CA LEU A 94 -2.33 -0.55 -13.89
C LEU A 94 -3.09 -1.17 -15.07
N MET A 95 -2.70 -2.38 -15.50
CA MET A 95 -3.41 -3.17 -16.50
C MET A 95 -4.58 -3.98 -15.91
N GLY A 96 -4.87 -3.83 -14.61
CA GLY A 96 -5.98 -4.50 -13.94
C GLY A 96 -5.63 -5.83 -13.28
N TYR A 97 -4.35 -6.22 -13.24
CA TYR A 97 -3.93 -7.42 -12.53
C TYR A 97 -4.06 -7.22 -11.02
N GLU A 98 -4.67 -8.18 -10.33
CA GLU A 98 -4.70 -8.21 -8.87
C GLU A 98 -3.37 -8.71 -8.31
N ILE A 99 -2.96 -8.17 -7.15
CA ILE A 99 -1.80 -8.68 -6.42
C ILE A 99 -2.22 -9.93 -5.63
N PRO A 100 -1.59 -11.09 -5.89
CA PRO A 100 -1.82 -12.31 -5.11
C PRO A 100 -1.48 -12.11 -3.62
N MET A 101 -2.30 -12.66 -2.72
CA MET A 101 -2.14 -12.49 -1.27
C MET A 101 -0.85 -13.09 -0.71
N ASP A 102 -0.34 -14.15 -1.32
CA ASP A 102 0.95 -14.79 -0.98
C ASP A 102 2.17 -13.87 -1.23
N GLN A 103 1.99 -12.81 -2.02
CA GLN A 103 3.01 -11.79 -2.30
C GLN A 103 2.89 -10.57 -1.37
N VAL A 104 1.91 -10.56 -0.46
CA VAL A 104 1.58 -9.43 0.42
C VAL A 104 2.05 -9.72 1.84
N VAL A 105 2.57 -8.68 2.48
CA VAL A 105 3.13 -8.73 3.83
C VAL A 105 2.49 -7.63 4.64
N LEU A 106 1.75 -8.04 5.66
CA LEU A 106 1.11 -7.16 6.61
C LEU A 106 1.47 -7.62 8.01
N GLU A 107 1.76 -6.66 8.88
CA GLU A 107 1.84 -6.86 10.32
C GLU A 107 0.61 -6.26 10.99
N TYR A 108 0.20 -6.86 12.10
CA TYR A 108 -0.98 -6.45 12.86
C TYR A 108 -0.56 -5.70 14.13
N VAL A 109 -1.30 -4.66 14.46
CA VAL A 109 -1.14 -3.89 15.70
C VAL A 109 -1.85 -4.72 16.79
N ASP A 110 -1.07 -5.55 17.48
CA ASP A 110 -1.48 -6.62 18.40
C ASP A 110 -2.06 -7.88 17.73
N ASN A 111 -2.05 -9.01 18.46
CA ASN A 111 -2.60 -10.34 18.10
C ASN A 111 -4.11 -10.36 17.76
N ARG A 112 -4.69 -9.24 17.32
CA ARG A 112 -6.07 -9.16 16.84
C ARG A 112 -6.14 -9.87 15.50
N VAL A 113 -6.86 -11.00 15.51
CA VAL A 113 -7.15 -11.83 14.33
C VAL A 113 -7.72 -10.93 13.22
N PRO A 114 -7.19 -10.99 11.98
CA PRO A 114 -7.69 -10.20 10.88
C PRO A 114 -9.17 -10.50 10.60
N VAL A 115 -9.96 -9.43 10.42
CA VAL A 115 -11.22 -9.55 9.67
C VAL A 115 -10.82 -9.84 8.21
N PRO A 116 -11.26 -10.95 7.61
CA PRO A 116 -10.87 -11.31 6.25
C PRO A 116 -11.20 -10.16 5.29
N VAL A 117 -10.26 -9.82 4.41
CA VAL A 117 -10.37 -8.72 3.44
C VAL A 117 -11.43 -9.03 2.34
N GLY A 118 -12.20 -10.11 2.48
CA GLY A 118 -13.23 -10.59 1.55
C GLY A 118 -14.68 -10.46 2.04
N VAL A 119 -14.97 -9.81 3.18
CA VAL A 119 -16.36 -9.73 3.72
C VAL A 119 -17.12 -8.46 3.28
N TYR A 120 -16.59 -7.70 2.32
CA TYR A 120 -17.36 -6.61 1.69
C TYR A 120 -17.91 -7.11 0.36
N ALA A 121 -18.95 -7.94 0.45
CA ALA A 121 -19.92 -8.15 -0.62
C ALA A 121 -20.94 -7.01 -0.62
#